data_AF-A0A920MHD6-F1
#
_entry.id   AF-A0A920MHD6-F1
#
_cell.length_a   1.000
_cell.length_b   1.000
_cell.length_c   1.000
_cell.angle_alpha   90.00
_cell.angle_beta   90.00
_cell.angle_gamma   90.00
#
_symmetry.space_group_name_H-M   'P 1'
#
loop_
_entity.id
_entity.type
_entity.pdbx_description
1 polymer ?
#
loop_
_entity_poly.entity_id
_entity_poly.type
_entity_poly.pdbx_seq_one_letter_code
_entity_poly.pdbx_strand_id
1 'polypeptide(L)' 'MSDEVVIVGKTNVGKSLLFNKLIGQKKSLVINYHGVTRDVMSGVIQTDEGYFVRLHDTGGFQTDIEMKYILKQNQK' A
#
# COMPACT_ATOMS: atom_id res chain seq x y z
N MET A 1 4.13 -19.94 -9.77
CA MET A 1 3.23 -18.78 -9.63
C MET A 1 3.26 -18.38 -8.17
N SER A 2 3.51 -17.12 -7.86
CA SER A 2 3.28 -16.58 -6.51
C SER A 2 1.89 -15.98 -6.48
N ASP A 3 1.10 -16.29 -5.46
CA ASP A 3 -0.20 -15.64 -5.28
C ASP A 3 0.03 -14.15 -4.96
N GLU A 4 -0.75 -13.27 -5.59
CA GLU A 4 -0.58 -11.82 -5.46
C GLU A 4 -1.85 -11.18 -4.90
N VAL A 5 -1.66 -10.24 -3.96
CA VAL A 5 -2.74 -9.50 -3.29
C VAL A 5 -2.40 -8.01 -3.30
N VAL A 6 -3.36 -7.19 -3.74
CA VAL A 6 -3.21 -5.74 -3.83
C VAL A 6 -4.13 -5.04 -2.84
N ILE A 7 -3.58 -4.13 -2.04
CA ILE A 7 -4.31 -3.30 -1.09
C ILE A 7 -4.69 -1.98 -1.78
N VAL A 8 -5.99 -1.78 -2.00
CA VAL A 8 -6.56 -0.60 -2.67
C VAL A 8 -7.55 0.13 -1.75
N GLY A 9 -7.77 1.43 -2.02
CA GLY A 9 -8.68 2.25 -1.22
C GLY A 9 -8.35 3.73 -1.28
N LYS A 10 -9.20 4.56 -0.67
CA LYS A 10 -9.02 6.02 -0.62
C LYS A 10 -7.68 6.43 -0.01
N THR A 11 -7.22 7.65 -0.27
CA THR A 11 -6.06 8.21 0.45
C THR A 11 -6.32 8.27 1.96
N ASN A 12 -5.27 8.06 2.77
CA ASN A 12 -5.30 8.14 4.23
C ASN A 12 -6.19 7.13 5.00
N VAL A 13 -6.69 6.07 4.36
CA VAL A 13 -7.46 5.01 5.06
C VAL A 13 -6.61 3.96 5.77
N GLY A 14 -5.28 4.14 5.83
CA GLY A 14 -4.38 3.22 6.52
C GLY A 14 -3.87 2.01 5.73
N LYS A 15 -3.93 2.05 4.39
CA LYS A 15 -3.41 0.96 3.52
C LYS A 15 -1.96 0.60 3.81
N SER A 16 -1.07 1.59 3.83
CA SER A 16 0.35 1.42 4.16
C SER A 16 0.57 0.95 5.59
N LEU A 17 -0.31 1.32 6.53
CA LEU A 17 -0.26 0.82 7.91
C LEU A 17 -0.60 -0.67 7.95
N LEU A 18 -1.63 -1.11 7.23
CA LEU A 18 -1.98 -2.52 7.11
C LEU A 18 -0.85 -3.32 6.45
N PHE A 19 -0.34 -2.83 5.31
CA PHE A 19 0.80 -3.44 4.61
C PHE A 19 1.99 -3.65 5.54
N ASN A 20 2.45 -2.58 6.21
CA ASN A 20 3.58 -2.65 7.13
C ASN A 20 3.34 -3.60 8.31
N LYS A 21 2.10 -3.69 8.81
CA LYS A 21 1.75 -4.62 9.87
C LYS A 21 1.82 -6.07 9.40
N LEU A 22 1.31 -6.37 8.20
CA LEU A 22 1.34 -7.72 7.62
C LEU A 22 2.77 -8.18 7.32
N ILE A 23 3.60 -7.29 6.75
CA ILE A 23 5.02 -7.55 6.48
C ILE A 23 5.82 -7.68 7.77
N GLY A 24 5.58 -6.82 8.76
CA GLY A 24 6.33 -6.79 10.02
C GLY A 24 6.02 -7.95 10.98
N GLN A 25 4.83 -8.56 10.89
CA GLN A 25 4.44 -9.67 11.77
C GLN A 25 5.05 -11.02 11.35
N LYS A 26 5.36 -11.20 10.06
CA LYS A 26 5.89 -12.46 9.55
C LYS A 26 7.12 -12.17 8.73
N LYS A 27 8.29 -12.22 9.39
CA LYS A 27 9.63 -11.93 8.84
C LYS A 27 9.73 -12.39 7.39
N SER A 28 9.66 -11.45 6.47
CA SER A 28 9.73 -11.71 5.05
C SER A 28 10.70 -10.76 4.38
N LEU A 29 11.22 -11.20 3.23
CA LEU A 29 12.13 -10.42 2.42
C LEU A 29 11.37 -9.20 1.86
N VAL A 30 11.69 -8.01 2.37
CA VAL A 30 11.21 -6.74 1.84
C VAL A 30 12.07 -6.36 0.64
N ILE A 31 11.50 -6.37 -0.56
CA ILE A 31 12.18 -5.91 -1.76
C ILE A 31 11.63 -4.52 -2.07
N ASN A 32 12.31 -3.49 -1.58
CA ASN A 32 12.01 -2.11 -1.94
C ASN A 32 12.52 -1.85 -3.36
N TYR A 33 11.62 -1.76 -4.33
CA TYR A 33 11.92 -1.08 -5.59
C TYR A 33 11.65 0.42 -5.39
N HIS A 34 12.72 1.22 -5.26
CA HIS A 34 12.60 2.67 -5.17
C HIS A 34 12.85 3.32 -6.54
N GLY A 35 11.82 3.97 -7.08
CA GLY A 35 11.88 4.73 -8.32
C GLY A 35 10.77 5.78 -8.44
N VAL A 36 10.68 6.71 -7.47
CA VAL A 36 9.72 7.82 -7.23
C VAL A 36 8.48 7.49 -6.36
N THR A 37 8.03 8.47 -5.55
CA THR A 37 6.90 8.37 -4.60
C THR A 37 5.51 8.34 -5.27
N ARG A 38 5.43 7.62 -6.40
CA ARG A 38 4.21 7.17 -7.10
C ARG A 38 4.07 5.64 -7.06
N ASP A 39 5.05 4.94 -6.50
CA ASP A 39 5.25 3.51 -6.73
C ASP A 39 4.52 2.61 -5.73
N VAL A 40 4.07 1.47 -6.25
CA VAL A 40 3.50 0.34 -5.50
C VAL A 40 4.60 -0.26 -4.62
N MET A 41 4.42 -0.23 -3.30
CA MET A 41 5.32 -0.96 -2.41
C MET A 41 4.96 -2.43 -2.45
N SER A 42 5.96 -3.31 -2.52
CA SER A 42 5.73 -4.74 -2.62
C SER A 42 6.54 -5.49 -1.59
N GLY A 43 5.96 -6.55 -1.04
CA GLY A 43 6.64 -7.45 -0.11
C GLY A 43 6.03 -8.83 -0.17
N VAL A 44 6.76 -9.84 0.25
CA VAL A 44 6.22 -11.20 0.38
C VAL A 44 5.75 -11.40 1.81
N ILE A 45 4.75 -12.21 2.09
CA ILE A 45 4.43 -12.72 3.43
C ILE A 45 4.28 -14.23 3.34
N GLN A 46 4.44 -14.91 4.48
CA GLN A 46 4.06 -16.30 4.61
C GLN A 46 2.75 -16.40 5.40
N THR A 47 1.75 -17.15 4.98
CA THR A 47 0.53 -17.38 5.77
C THR A 47 0.81 -18.35 6.92
N ASP A 48 -0.14 -18.54 7.84
CA ASP A 48 0.04 -19.50 8.96
C ASP A 48 0.08 -20.96 8.46
N GLU A 49 -0.53 -21.21 7.30
CA GLU A 49 -0.53 -22.47 6.58
C GLU A 49 0.74 -22.66 5.71
N GLY A 50 1.65 -21.67 5.71
CA GLY A 50 2.93 -21.76 5.03
C GLY A 50 2.98 -21.24 3.59
N TYR A 51 1.89 -20.71 3.04
CA TYR A 51 1.84 -20.19 1.67
C TYR A 51 2.56 -18.85 1.54
N PHE A 52 3.29 -18.65 0.43
CA PHE A 52 3.93 -17.38 0.14
C PHE A 52 3.03 -16.51 -0.74
N VAL A 53 2.69 -15.33 -0.23
CA VAL A 53 1.84 -14.35 -0.93
C VAL A 53 2.63 -13.07 -1.13
N ARG A 54 2.60 -12.52 -2.34
CA ARG A 54 3.12 -11.18 -2.63
C ARG A 54 2.03 -10.15 -2.34
N LEU A 55 2.31 -9.26 -1.41
CA LEU A 55 1.48 -8.11 -1.08
C LEU A 55 1.97 -6.86 -1.81
N HIS A 56 1.01 -6.04 -2.22
CA HIS A 56 1.23 -4.76 -2.87
C HIS A 56 0.44 -3.65 -2.16
N ASP A 57 1.11 -2.60 -1.68
CA ASP A 57 0.49 -1.36 -1.23
C ASP A 57 0.47 -0.34 -2.37
N THR A 58 -0.66 0.32 -2.54
CA THR A 58 -0.88 1.25 -3.66
C THR A 58 -1.17 2.66 -3.16
N GLY A 59 -0.87 3.65 -4.02
CA GLY A 59 -1.34 5.01 -3.82
C GLY A 59 -2.87 5.04 -3.67
N GLY A 60 -3.37 5.82 -2.71
CA GLY A 60 -4.82 5.96 -2.54
C GLY A 60 -5.44 6.83 -3.64
N PHE A 61 -6.66 6.50 -4.03
CA PHE A 61 -7.45 7.37 -4.91
C PHE A 61 -8.16 8.47 -4.09
N GLN A 62 -8.36 9.63 -4.70
CA GLN A 62 -9.15 10.74 -4.15
C GLN A 62 -10.32 11.01 -5.08
N THR A 63 -11.44 11.44 -4.51
CA THR A 63 -12.55 11.94 -5.31
C THR A 63 -12.28 13.37 -5.76
N ASP A 64 -12.83 13.79 -6.90
CA ASP A 64 -12.69 15.16 -7.43
C ASP A 64 -13.20 16.22 -6.43
N ILE A 65 -14.18 15.85 -5.61
CA ILE A 65 -14.73 16.69 -4.54
C ILE A 65 -13.65 16.93 -3.48
N GLU A 66 -13.03 15.87 -2.96
CA GLU A 66 -11.95 15.96 -1.97
C GLU A 66 -10.76 16.77 -2.52
N MET A 67 -10.38 16.59 -3.80
CA MET A 67 -9.32 17.38 -4.44
C MET A 67 -9.67 18.88 -4.48
N LYS A 68 -10.89 19.24 -4.89
CA LYS A 68 -11.35 20.65 -4.92
C LYS A 68 -11.36 21.29 -3.53
N TYR A 69 -11.73 20.53 -2.50
CA TYR A 69 -11.69 21.04 -1.12
C TYR A 69 -10.26 21.34 -0.66
N ILE A 70 -9.31 20.45 -0.91
CA ILE A 70 -7.90 20.64 -0.53
C ILE A 70 -7.28 21.84 -1.29
N LEU A 71 -7.52 21.94 -2.60
CA LEU A 71 -7.00 23.04 -3.42
C LEU A 71 -7.53 24.41 -2.97
N LYS A 72 -8.77 24.49 -2.48
CA LYS A 72 -9.34 25.73 -1.91
C LYS A 72 -8.71 26.14 -0.58
N GLN A 73 -8.26 25.18 0.23
CA GLN A 73 -7.63 25.48 1.53
C GLN A 73 -6.18 25.97 1.36
N ASN A 74 -5.48 25.52 0.32
CA ASN A 74 -4.08 25.89 0.03
C ASN A 74 -3.91 27.21 -0.74
N GLN A 75 -4.99 27.91 -1.06
CA GLN A 75 -4.98 29.23 -1.74
C GLN A 75 -5.24 30.41 -0.79
N LYS A 76 -5.23 30.19 0.52
CA LYS A 76 -5.17 31.23 1.55
C LYS A 76 -3.74 31.37 2.06
#